data_AF-W1XUV6-F1
#
_entry.id   AF-W1XUV6-F1
#
_cell.length_a   1.000
_cell.length_b   1.000
_cell.length_c   1.000
_cell.angle_alpha   90.00
_cell.angle_beta   90.00
_cell.angle_gamma   90.00
#
_symmetry.space_group_name_H-M   'P 1'
#
loop_
_entity.id
_entity.type
_entity.pdbx_description
1 polymer ?
#
loop_
_entity_poly.entity_id
_entity_poly.type
_entity_poly.pdbx_seq_one_letter_code
_entity_poly.pdbx_strand_id
1 'polypeptide(L)' 'ADGYEVKSISVTPTQLTVTGREEMIDSVSEIQTEPIDLTGVTKGIQGNYNLVLPSGVNSNVTTVIVKVDIQ' A
#
# COMPACT_ATOMS: atom_id res chain seq x y z
N ALA A 1 -13.74 -7.98 25.22
CA ALA A 1 -13.87 -7.87 23.75
C ALA A 1 -12.47 -8.04 23.23
N ASP A 2 -12.17 -9.18 22.62
CA ASP A 2 -10.84 -9.42 22.04
C ASP A 2 -10.76 -8.62 20.74
N GLY A 3 -10.49 -7.32 20.89
CA GLY A 3 -10.21 -6.42 19.79
C GLY A 3 -8.76 -6.64 19.39
N TYR A 4 -8.55 -7.20 18.21
CA TYR A 4 -7.23 -7.30 17.60
C TYR A 4 -6.67 -5.90 17.38
N GLU A 5 -5.47 -5.62 17.89
CA GLU A 5 -4.81 -4.33 17.67
C GLU A 5 -3.75 -4.49 16.57
N VAL A 6 -3.83 -3.64 15.54
CA VAL A 6 -2.76 -3.57 14.54
C VAL A 6 -1.55 -2.94 15.21
N LYS A 7 -0.53 -3.75 15.48
CA LYS A 7 0.71 -3.33 16.14
C LYS A 7 1.59 -2.49 15.20
N SER A 8 1.72 -2.93 13.96
CA SER A 8 2.52 -2.21 12.96
C SER A 8 2.17 -2.60 11.53
N ILE A 9 2.30 -1.64 10.62
CA ILE A 9 2.22 -1.86 9.17
C ILE A 9 3.57 -1.47 8.58
N SER A 10 4.13 -2.32 7.74
CA SER A 10 5.38 -2.08 7.02
C SER A 10 5.17 -2.32 5.54
N VAL A 11 5.62 -1.38 4.70
CA VAL A 11 5.50 -1.46 3.24
C VAL A 11 6.89 -1.50 2.63
N THR A 12 7.10 -2.37 1.64
CA THR A 12 8.37 -2.49 0.93
C THR A 12 8.13 -2.60 -0.58
N PRO A 13 8.74 -1.73 -1.40
CA PRO A 13 9.60 -0.60 -1.03
C PRO A 13 8.83 0.58 -0.41
N THR A 14 9.49 1.39 0.41
CA THR A 14 8.93 2.63 1.01
C THR A 14 8.98 3.84 0.07
N GLN A 15 9.78 3.75 -1.00
CA GLN A 15 9.90 4.76 -2.04
C GLN A 15 9.86 4.08 -3.40
N LEU A 16 9.19 4.73 -4.34
CA LEU A 16 9.05 4.26 -5.71
C LEU A 16 9.09 5.46 -6.65
N THR A 17 9.62 5.23 -7.85
CA THR A 17 9.66 6.24 -8.90
C THR A 17 8.38 6.16 -9.73
N VAL A 18 7.70 7.29 -9.88
CA VAL A 18 6.55 7.45 -10.77
C VAL A 18 6.90 8.35 -11.95
N THR A 19 6.23 8.15 -13.07
CA THR A 19 6.37 8.94 -14.29
C THR A 19 5.00 9.31 -14.82
N GLY A 20 4.83 10.55 -15.27
CA GLY A 20 3.55 11.04 -15.75
C GLY A 20 3.68 12.46 -16.27
N ARG A 21 2.54 13.05 -16.68
CA ARG A 21 2.48 14.48 -16.99
C ARG A 21 2.66 15.29 -15.70
N GLU A 22 3.36 16.41 -15.79
CA GLU A 22 3.64 17.30 -14.65
C GLU A 22 2.36 17.65 -13.89
N GLU A 23 1.30 18.06 -14.59
CA GLU A 23 0.00 18.38 -13.98
C GLU A 23 -0.63 17.23 -13.18
N MET A 24 -0.34 15.99 -13.57
CA MET A 24 -0.86 14.79 -12.90
C MET A 24 0.00 14.45 -11.69
N ILE A 25 1.34 14.53 -11.83
CA ILE A 25 2.29 14.28 -10.74
C ILE A 25 2.11 15.30 -9.63
N ASP A 26 1.93 16.58 -9.95
CA ASP A 26 1.65 17.64 -8.98
C ASP A 26 0.33 17.41 -8.22
N SER A 27 -0.62 16.73 -8.86
CA SER A 27 -1.90 16.36 -8.24
C SER A 27 -1.79 15.09 -7.38
N VAL A 28 -0.70 14.31 -7.47
CA VAL A 28 -0.50 13.11 -6.66
C VAL A 28 0.03 13.52 -5.28
N SER A 29 -0.86 13.50 -4.29
CA SER A 29 -0.46 13.64 -2.88
C SER A 29 0.00 12.30 -2.28
N GLU A 30 -0.62 11.20 -2.69
CA GLU A 30 -0.32 9.86 -2.21
C GLU A 30 -0.68 8.79 -3.25
N ILE A 31 -0.03 7.64 -3.17
CA ILE A 31 -0.38 6.43 -3.93
C ILE A 31 -0.89 5.41 -2.94
N GLN A 32 -2.13 4.97 -3.11
CA GLN A 32 -2.74 3.95 -2.27
C GLN A 32 -2.51 2.56 -2.88
N THR A 33 -2.50 1.53 -2.04
CA THR A 33 -2.60 0.14 -2.50
C THR A 33 -4.05 -0.26 -2.65
N GLU A 34 -4.31 -1.42 -3.26
CA GLU A 34 -5.61 -2.07 -3.15
C GLU A 34 -6.01 -2.26 -1.67
N PRO A 35 -7.33 -2.22 -1.36
CA PRO A 35 -7.82 -2.43 0.00
C PRO A 35 -7.36 -3.79 0.53
N ILE A 36 -6.77 -3.76 1.73
CA ILE A 36 -6.30 -4.96 2.41
C ILE A 36 -7.36 -5.38 3.42
N ASP A 37 -7.99 -6.53 3.18
CA ASP A 37 -8.93 -7.09 4.14
C ASP A 37 -8.17 -7.76 5.29
N LEU A 38 -8.33 -7.19 6.49
CA LEU A 38 -7.78 -7.70 7.74
C LEU A 38 -8.82 -8.43 8.59
N THR A 39 -10.02 -8.66 8.06
CA THR A 39 -11.11 -9.32 8.78
C THR A 39 -10.72 -10.74 9.17
N GLY A 40 -10.76 -11.03 10.48
CA GLY A 40 -10.40 -12.34 11.02
C GLY A 40 -8.90 -12.64 11.02
N VAL A 41 -8.05 -11.65 10.72
CA VAL A 41 -6.61 -11.82 10.82
C VAL A 41 -6.21 -11.83 12.29
N THR A 42 -5.79 -12.98 12.79
CA THR A 42 -5.40 -13.19 14.19
C THR A 42 -3.89 -13.29 14.39
N LYS A 43 -3.11 -13.20 13.31
CA LYS A 43 -1.65 -13.28 13.27
C LYS A 43 -1.13 -12.37 12.16
N GLY A 44 0.11 -11.89 12.28
CA GLY A 44 0.68 -11.01 11.27
C GLY A 44 0.63 -11.63 9.86
N ILE A 45 0.25 -10.82 8.88
CA ILE A 45 0.16 -11.21 7.46
C ILE A 45 1.21 -10.48 6.64
N GLN A 46 1.63 -11.09 5.54
CA GLN A 46 2.48 -10.47 4.55
C GLN A 46 1.94 -10.85 3.17
N GLY A 47 1.66 -9.84 2.35
CA GLY A 47 1.09 -10.01 1.02
C GLY A 47 1.68 -9.04 0.01
N ASN A 48 1.52 -9.36 -1.26
CA ASN A 48 1.81 -8.48 -2.38
C ASN A 48 0.51 -7.78 -2.78
N TYR A 49 0.50 -6.45 -2.75
CA TYR A 49 -0.67 -5.64 -3.06
C TYR A 49 -0.36 -4.71 -4.22
N ASN A 50 -1.30 -4.60 -5.15
CA ASN A 50 -1.10 -3.71 -6.29
C ASN A 50 -1.30 -2.25 -5.85
N LEU A 51 -0.57 -1.36 -6.52
CA LEU A 51 -0.71 0.07 -6.35
C LEU A 51 -1.83 0.59 -7.25
N VAL A 52 -2.70 1.40 -6.66
CA VAL A 52 -3.73 2.14 -7.36
C VAL A 52 -3.09 3.43 -7.88
N LEU A 53 -2.60 3.38 -9.11
CA LEU A 53 -2.00 4.54 -9.77
C LEU A 53 -3.10 5.44 -10.34
N PRO A 54 -3.04 6.76 -10.10
CA PRO A 54 -3.96 7.70 -10.71
C PRO A 54 -3.77 7.76 -12.22
N SER A 55 -4.83 8.17 -12.93
CA SER A 55 -4.83 8.21 -14.39
C SER A 55 -3.69 9.08 -14.92
N GLY A 56 -2.93 8.58 -15.90
CA GLY A 56 -1.81 9.33 -16.48
C GLY A 56 -0.53 9.30 -15.65
N VAL A 57 -0.49 8.55 -14.55
CA VAL A 57 0.72 8.23 -13.79
C VAL A 57 1.05 6.74 -13.99
N ASN A 58 2.33 6.47 -14.23
CA ASN A 58 2.90 5.14 -14.39
C ASN A 58 4.00 4.95 -13.34
N SER A 59 4.31 3.71 -13.02
CA SER A 59 5.47 3.37 -12.20
C SER A 59 6.13 2.11 -12.74
N ASN A 60 7.43 1.97 -12.49
CA ASN A 60 8.13 0.69 -12.69
C ASN A 60 7.75 -0.34 -11.61
N VAL A 61 7.21 0.13 -10.49
CA VAL A 61 6.75 -0.72 -9.40
C VAL A 61 5.23 -0.62 -9.36
N THR A 62 4.55 -1.72 -9.69
CA THR A 62 3.08 -1.80 -9.64
C THR A 62 2.58 -2.56 -8.42
N THR A 63 3.48 -3.17 -7.66
CA THR A 63 3.16 -4.05 -6.54
C THR A 63 4.12 -3.79 -5.40
N VAL A 64 3.59 -3.73 -4.18
CA VAL A 64 4.36 -3.56 -2.95
C VAL A 64 4.06 -4.69 -1.98
N ILE A 65 5.04 -5.02 -1.16
CA ILE A 65 4.89 -5.98 -0.08
C ILE A 65 4.39 -5.21 1.14
N VAL A 66 3.20 -5.57 1.62
CA VAL A 66 2.66 -5.03 2.87
C VAL A 66 2.68 -6.13 3.92
N LYS A 67 3.35 -5.84 5.03
CA LYS A 67 3.39 -6.66 6.23
C LYS A 67 2.59 -5.96 7.33
N VAL A 68 1.62 -6.66 7.89
CA VAL A 68 0.80 -6.17 9.00
C VAL A 68 1.04 -7.10 10.18
N ASP A 69 1.46 -6.54 11.32
CA ASP A 69 1.61 -7.28 12.57
C ASP A 69 0.44 -6.93 13.50
N ILE A 70 -0.15 -7.95 14.11
CA ILE A 70 -1.34 -7.86 14.99
C ILE A 70 -0.99 -8.48 16.35
N GLN A 71 -1.45 -7.88 17.45
CA GLN A 71 -1.27 -8.35 18.83
C GLN A 71 -2.60 -8.56 19.56
#